data_AF-A0A1F5DP15-F1
#
_entry.id   AF-A0A1F5DP15-F1
#
_cell.length_a   1.000
_cell.length_b   1.000
_cell.length_c   1.000
_cell.angle_alpha   90.00
_cell.angle_beta   90.00
_cell.angle_gamma   90.00
#
_symmetry.space_group_name_H-M   'P 1'
#
loop_
_entity.id
_entity.type
_entity.pdbx_description
1 polymer ?
#
loop_
_entity_poly.entity_id
_entity_poly.type
_entity_poly.pdbx_seq_one_letter_code
_entity_poly.pdbx_strand_id
1 'polypeptide(L)'
;MRYNTDPRFVGYEVIKSSQREQLDSFEVWAFNDKWSSFHVNHYDWWMFPIDEPSRFSYAWTVYEGDVAELVKDEVYIRNYLRGAELLSLSWGWDLYRGSYIGGPHRDQGWQGWSIRLYKASKSLKLFGFSHLFESLRAYANDLMDNGERMEYNVRDLGLLFR
;
A
#
# COMPACT_ATOMS: atom_id res chain seq x y z
N MET A 1 -6.21 15.78 17.06
CA MET A 1 -5.62 14.63 16.35
C MET A 1 -6.41 13.40 16.74
N ARG A 2 -6.94 12.63 15.78
CA ARG A 2 -7.80 11.47 16.06
C ARG A 2 -6.94 10.23 16.28
N TYR A 3 -7.36 9.36 17.18
CA TYR A 3 -6.73 8.06 17.47
C TYR A 3 -7.75 6.94 17.31
N ASN A 4 -7.29 5.73 17.06
CA ASN A 4 -8.15 4.57 17.06
C ASN A 4 -8.41 4.10 18.49
N THR A 5 -9.59 4.42 19.00
CA THR A 5 -10.04 4.04 20.35
C THR A 5 -10.95 2.80 20.35
N ASP A 6 -11.07 2.09 19.22
CA ASP A 6 -11.87 0.87 19.15
C ASP A 6 -11.17 -0.25 19.96
N PRO A 7 -11.90 -1.00 20.81
CA PRO A 7 -11.29 -2.06 21.62
C PRO A 7 -10.69 -3.22 20.80
N ARG A 8 -11.00 -3.30 19.50
CA ARG A 8 -10.43 -4.30 18.58
C ARG A 8 -9.16 -3.80 17.90
N PHE A 9 -8.74 -2.55 18.13
CA PHE A 9 -7.48 -2.03 17.59
C PHE A 9 -6.32 -2.90 18.07
N VAL A 10 -5.49 -3.37 17.15
CA VAL A 10 -4.43 -4.35 17.48
C VAL A 10 -3.25 -3.72 18.21
N GLY A 11 -3.17 -2.39 18.22
CA GLY A 11 -2.06 -1.64 18.81
C GLY A 11 -0.84 -1.54 17.90
N TYR A 12 0.04 -0.59 18.20
CA TYR A 12 1.15 -0.22 17.33
C TYR A 12 2.20 -1.32 17.20
N GLU A 13 2.49 -2.06 18.26
CA GLU A 13 3.49 -3.13 18.23
C GLU A 13 3.08 -4.29 17.33
N VAL A 14 1.79 -4.64 17.30
CA VAL A 14 1.25 -5.67 16.39
C VAL A 14 1.29 -5.19 14.95
N ILE A 15 0.96 -3.91 14.69
CA ILE A 15 1.10 -3.32 13.34
C ILE A 15 2.54 -3.44 12.86
N LYS A 16 3.51 -3.04 13.69
CA LYS A 16 4.93 -3.09 13.33
C LYS A 16 5.42 -4.51 13.09
N SER A 17 5.05 -5.47 13.95
CA SER A 17 5.48 -6.86 13.80
C SER A 17 4.89 -7.51 12.54
N SER A 18 3.58 -7.35 12.30
CA SER A 18 2.92 -7.89 11.11
C SER A 18 3.42 -7.24 9.82
N GLN A 19 3.68 -5.93 9.83
CA GLN A 19 4.30 -5.22 8.71
C GLN A 19 5.70 -5.76 8.39
N ARG A 20 6.51 -6.01 9.42
CA ARG A 20 7.85 -6.58 9.27
C ARG A 20 7.81 -7.99 8.68
N GLU A 21 6.97 -8.87 9.23
CA GLU A 21 6.80 -10.24 8.71
C GLU A 21 6.31 -10.24 7.26
N GLN A 22 5.45 -9.28 6.90
CA GLN A 22 5.00 -9.11 5.53
C GLN A 22 6.12 -8.64 4.60
N LEU A 23 6.96 -7.70 5.07
CA LEU A 23 8.12 -7.25 4.31
C LEU A 23 9.09 -8.41 4.07
N ASP A 24 9.35 -9.24 5.08
CA ASP A 24 10.21 -10.42 4.92
C ASP A 24 9.67 -11.33 3.80
N SER A 25 8.34 -11.49 3.71
CA SER A 25 7.69 -12.21 2.61
C SER A 25 7.88 -11.51 1.26
N PHE A 26 7.75 -10.18 1.20
CA PHE A 26 7.97 -9.41 -0.03
C PHE A 26 9.39 -9.54 -0.54
N GLU A 27 10.40 -9.45 0.33
CA GLU A 27 11.81 -9.59 -0.04
C GLU A 27 12.08 -11.01 -0.57
N VAL A 28 11.53 -12.05 0.07
CA VAL A 28 11.63 -13.43 -0.43
C VAL A 28 10.96 -13.57 -1.80
N TRP A 29 9.79 -12.96 -2.01
CA TRP A 29 9.10 -13.05 -3.30
C TRP A 29 9.86 -12.33 -4.41
N ALA A 30 10.32 -11.10 -4.16
CA ALA A 30 11.09 -10.32 -5.12
C ALA A 30 12.43 -11.00 -5.46
N PHE A 31 13.15 -11.50 -4.44
CA PHE A 31 14.42 -12.21 -4.64
C PHE A 31 14.28 -13.48 -5.51
N ASN A 32 13.13 -14.15 -5.45
CA ASN A 32 12.87 -15.39 -6.19
C ASN A 32 12.02 -15.19 -7.46
N ASP A 33 11.85 -13.94 -7.93
CA ASP A 33 10.99 -13.60 -9.09
C ASP A 33 9.53 -14.09 -8.96
N LYS A 34 9.04 -14.25 -7.74
CA LYS A 34 7.67 -14.72 -7.44
C LYS A 34 6.69 -13.55 -7.40
N TRP A 35 6.69 -12.71 -8.42
CA TRP A 35 5.88 -11.49 -8.50
C TRP A 35 4.37 -11.75 -8.40
N SER A 36 3.89 -12.89 -8.91
CA SER A 36 2.50 -13.35 -8.71
C SER A 36 2.08 -13.44 -7.24
N SER A 37 3.01 -13.67 -6.32
CA SER A 37 2.72 -13.72 -4.87
C SER A 37 2.21 -12.39 -4.32
N PHE A 38 2.68 -11.26 -4.86
CA PHE A 38 2.15 -9.94 -4.47
C PHE A 38 0.67 -9.82 -4.80
N HIS A 39 0.22 -10.49 -5.86
CA HIS A 39 -1.12 -10.29 -6.41
C HIS A 39 -2.18 -11.12 -5.70
N VAL A 40 -1.83 -12.35 -5.29
CA VAL A 40 -2.76 -13.34 -4.74
C VAL A 40 -2.89 -13.34 -3.21
N ASN A 41 -1.96 -12.70 -2.48
CA ASN A 41 -1.95 -12.71 -1.02
C ASN A 41 -2.70 -11.50 -0.42
N HIS A 42 -3.24 -11.68 0.79
CA HIS A 42 -3.93 -10.62 1.53
C HIS A 42 -3.00 -10.01 2.57
N TYR A 43 -2.65 -8.74 2.41
CA TYR A 43 -1.77 -8.05 3.36
C TYR A 43 -2.03 -6.55 3.51
N ASP A 44 -2.92 -6.01 2.67
CA ASP A 44 -3.05 -4.56 2.51
C ASP A 44 -3.32 -3.83 3.83
N TRP A 45 -3.99 -4.48 4.80
CA TRP A 45 -4.39 -3.85 6.06
C TRP A 45 -3.23 -3.57 7.00
N TRP A 46 -2.29 -4.50 7.19
CA TRP A 46 -1.13 -4.30 8.06
C TRP A 46 0.05 -3.69 7.32
N MET A 47 0.16 -3.93 6.01
CA MET A 47 1.22 -3.35 5.20
C MET A 47 0.94 -1.89 4.81
N PHE A 48 -0.32 -1.54 4.54
CA PHE A 48 -0.75 -0.21 4.11
C PHE A 48 -1.99 0.25 4.89
N PRO A 49 -1.86 0.47 6.22
CA PRO A 49 -2.98 0.88 7.05
C PRO A 49 -3.49 2.27 6.62
N ILE A 50 -4.81 2.46 6.70
CA ILE A 50 -5.53 3.67 6.32
C ILE A 50 -6.58 4.03 7.38
N ASP A 51 -7.10 5.25 7.29
CA ASP A 51 -8.14 5.84 8.13
C ASP A 51 -9.57 5.36 7.82
N GLU A 52 -9.69 4.26 7.09
CA GLU A 52 -10.97 3.64 6.76
C GLU A 52 -11.05 2.23 7.33
N PRO A 53 -12.13 1.89 8.07
CA PRO A 53 -12.32 0.52 8.55
C PRO A 53 -12.73 -0.40 7.40
N SER A 54 -12.38 -1.67 7.55
CA SER A 54 -13.03 -2.73 6.77
C SER A 54 -14.50 -2.84 7.21
N ARG A 55 -15.35 -3.45 6.37
CA ARG A 55 -16.79 -3.67 6.65
C ARG A 55 -17.06 -4.32 8.02
N PHE A 56 -16.09 -5.03 8.60
CA PHE A 56 -16.25 -5.77 9.85
C PHE A 56 -15.18 -5.50 10.91
N SER A 57 -14.19 -4.63 10.65
CA SER A 57 -13.07 -4.49 11.59
C SER A 57 -12.35 -3.15 11.49
N TYR A 58 -12.07 -2.61 12.68
CA TYR A 58 -11.24 -1.44 12.96
C TYR A 58 -9.82 -1.84 13.39
N ALA A 59 -9.52 -3.14 13.38
CA ALA A 59 -8.28 -3.70 13.93
C ALA A 59 -7.01 -3.01 13.42
N TRP A 60 -6.99 -2.65 12.13
CA TRP A 60 -5.83 -2.09 11.43
C TRP A 60 -6.03 -0.63 11.00
N THR A 61 -7.16 -0.03 11.36
CA THR A 61 -7.45 1.36 11.00
C THR A 61 -6.55 2.28 11.81
N VAL A 62 -5.93 3.25 11.15
CA VAL A 62 -5.06 4.23 11.79
C VAL A 62 -5.53 5.63 11.41
N TYR A 63 -5.55 6.54 12.38
CA TYR A 63 -5.84 7.95 12.15
C TYR A 63 -4.57 8.78 12.35
N GLU A 64 -4.66 10.10 12.24
CA GLU A 64 -3.49 11.00 12.25
C GLU A 64 -2.66 10.87 13.54
N GLY A 65 -3.31 10.54 14.66
CA GLY A 65 -2.66 10.30 15.95
C GLY A 65 -1.90 8.99 16.00
N ASP A 66 -2.47 7.93 15.45
CA ASP A 66 -1.81 6.63 15.36
C ASP A 66 -0.61 6.70 14.42
N VAL A 67 -0.77 7.40 13.29
CA VAL A 67 0.32 7.69 12.35
C VAL A 67 1.43 8.47 13.04
N ALA A 68 1.10 9.50 13.81
CA ALA A 68 2.07 10.29 14.55
C ALA A 68 2.88 9.47 15.57
N GLU A 69 2.32 8.37 16.11
CA GLU A 69 3.06 7.43 16.94
C GLU A 69 3.92 6.47 16.11
N LEU A 70 3.39 5.92 15.01
CA LEU A 70 4.10 4.99 14.14
C LEU A 70 5.32 5.63 13.45
N VAL A 71 5.22 6.89 13.02
CA VAL A 71 6.31 7.61 12.32
C VAL A 71 7.51 7.92 13.22
N LYS A 72 7.37 7.84 14.54
CA LYS A 72 8.49 7.98 15.48
C LYS A 72 9.46 6.80 15.41
N ASP A 73 9.02 5.67 14.86
CA ASP A 73 9.83 4.47 14.69
C ASP A 73 10.45 4.45 13.29
N GLU A 74 11.72 4.86 13.19
CA GLU A 74 12.45 4.93 11.92
C GLU A 74 12.59 3.56 11.24
N VAL A 75 12.64 2.48 12.00
CA VAL A 75 12.74 1.12 11.45
C VAL A 75 11.42 0.75 10.77
N TYR A 76 10.29 1.04 11.43
CA TYR A 76 8.98 0.84 10.84
C TYR A 76 8.82 1.63 9.54
N ILE A 77 9.19 2.91 9.53
CA ILE A 77 9.08 3.76 8.33
C ILE A 77 9.96 3.27 7.19
N ARG A 78 11.22 2.90 7.46
CA ARG A 78 12.10 2.34 6.44
C ARG A 78 11.50 1.06 5.84
N ASN A 79 11.00 0.16 6.68
CA ASN A 79 10.39 -1.09 6.24
C ASN A 79 9.10 -0.83 5.44
N TYR A 80 8.28 0.11 5.89
CA TYR A 80 7.04 0.51 5.22
C TYR A 80 7.31 1.01 3.80
N LEU A 81 8.26 1.94 3.65
CA LEU A 81 8.64 2.49 2.35
C LEU A 81 9.23 1.42 1.43
N ARG A 82 10.04 0.50 1.97
CA ARG A 82 10.57 -0.63 1.20
C ARG A 82 9.46 -1.55 0.70
N GLY A 83 8.44 -1.82 1.51
CA GLY A 83 7.32 -2.64 1.05
C GLY A 83 6.43 -1.92 0.02
N ALA A 84 6.26 -0.60 0.11
CA ALA A 84 5.60 0.19 -0.93
C ALA A 84 6.36 0.16 -2.26
N GLU A 85 7.69 0.23 -2.22
CA GLU A 85 8.57 0.09 -3.38
C GLU A 85 8.41 -1.30 -4.02
N LEU A 86 8.53 -2.37 -3.23
CA LEU A 86 8.41 -3.75 -3.74
C LEU A 86 7.02 -4.04 -4.35
N LEU A 87 5.95 -3.53 -3.72
CA LEU A 87 4.61 -3.62 -4.29
C LEU A 87 4.53 -2.87 -5.63
N SER A 88 5.10 -1.68 -5.73
CA SER A 88 5.10 -0.91 -6.98
C SER A 88 5.88 -1.63 -8.08
N LEU A 89 7.03 -2.22 -7.74
CA LEU A 89 7.82 -3.05 -8.65
C LEU A 89 7.04 -4.28 -9.12
N SER A 90 6.18 -4.87 -8.28
CA SER A 90 5.29 -5.96 -8.69
C SER A 90 4.26 -5.56 -9.75
N TRP A 91 4.02 -4.26 -9.91
CA TRP A 91 3.18 -3.69 -10.97
C TRP A 91 3.99 -3.21 -12.18
N GLY A 92 5.30 -3.40 -12.17
CA GLY A 92 6.20 -2.87 -13.18
C GLY A 92 6.44 -1.35 -13.05
N TRP A 93 6.20 -0.76 -11.88
CA TRP A 93 6.37 0.67 -11.62
C TRP A 93 7.51 0.94 -10.64
N ASP A 94 8.43 1.82 -11.02
CA ASP A 94 9.44 2.34 -10.10
C ASP A 94 8.83 3.48 -9.28
N LEU A 95 8.57 3.21 -8.00
CA LEU A 95 7.92 4.16 -7.10
C LEU A 95 8.68 5.48 -6.97
N TYR A 96 10.01 5.44 -6.95
CA TYR A 96 10.83 6.62 -6.72
C TYR A 96 11.07 7.42 -8.01
N ARG A 97 11.18 6.74 -9.15
CA ARG A 97 11.28 7.42 -10.46
C ARG A 97 9.95 7.91 -10.99
N GLY A 98 8.83 7.32 -10.56
CA GLY A 98 7.51 7.65 -11.09
C GLY A 98 7.36 7.26 -12.55
N SER A 99 7.85 6.06 -12.91
CA SER A 99 7.81 5.55 -14.28
C SER A 99 7.79 4.03 -14.31
N TYR A 100 7.37 3.45 -15.43
CA TYR A 100 7.51 2.02 -15.68
C TYR A 100 8.98 1.56 -15.64
N ILE A 101 9.22 0.36 -15.12
CA ILE A 101 10.53 -0.30 -15.20
C ILE A 101 10.78 -0.82 -16.62
N GLY A 102 12.05 -0.86 -17.02
CA GLY A 102 12.45 -1.50 -18.28
C GLY A 102 12.55 -3.01 -18.13
N GLY A 103 11.99 -3.76 -19.08
CA GLY A 103 12.08 -5.23 -19.12
C GLY A 103 11.45 -5.92 -17.91
N PRO A 104 10.16 -5.69 -17.62
CA PRO A 104 9.50 -6.32 -16.47
C PRO A 104 9.57 -7.85 -16.56
N HIS A 105 9.80 -8.51 -15.42
CA HIS A 105 9.70 -9.95 -15.32
C HIS A 105 8.24 -10.40 -15.48
N ARG A 106 8.03 -11.70 -15.64
CA ARG A 106 6.68 -12.27 -15.64
C ARG A 106 5.95 -11.88 -14.36
N ASP A 107 4.69 -11.48 -14.50
CA ASP A 107 3.80 -11.01 -13.43
C ASP A 107 4.20 -9.66 -12.78
N GLN A 108 5.23 -8.96 -13.27
CA GLN A 108 5.50 -7.55 -12.94
C GLN A 108 4.67 -6.62 -13.83
N GLY A 109 3.38 -6.51 -13.51
CA GLY A 109 2.43 -5.73 -14.28
C GLY A 109 1.13 -5.54 -13.54
N TRP A 110 0.25 -4.70 -14.08
CA TRP A 110 -1.07 -4.51 -13.51
C TRP A 110 -1.86 -5.83 -13.50
N GLN A 111 -2.57 -6.10 -12.41
CA GLN A 111 -3.37 -7.33 -12.20
C GLN A 111 -4.82 -7.05 -11.80
N GLY A 112 -5.31 -5.81 -11.99
CA GLY A 112 -6.71 -5.47 -11.73
C GLY A 112 -7.09 -5.31 -10.25
N TRP A 113 -6.13 -5.16 -9.33
CA TRP A 113 -6.40 -5.01 -7.89
C TRP A 113 -6.47 -3.53 -7.47
N SER A 114 -7.48 -2.80 -7.97
CA SER A 114 -7.69 -1.35 -7.72
C SER A 114 -7.72 -1.01 -6.23
N ILE A 115 -8.28 -1.88 -5.38
CA ILE A 115 -8.31 -1.67 -3.93
C ILE A 115 -6.91 -1.67 -3.28
N ARG A 116 -5.96 -2.45 -3.81
CA ARG A 116 -4.60 -2.52 -3.29
C ARG A 116 -3.83 -1.25 -3.63
N LEU A 117 -3.92 -0.79 -4.89
CA LEU A 117 -3.36 0.48 -5.33
C LEU A 117 -3.94 1.65 -4.53
N TYR A 118 -5.26 1.65 -4.32
CA TYR A 118 -5.95 2.63 -3.48
C TYR A 118 -5.40 2.66 -2.04
N LYS A 119 -5.31 1.51 -1.37
CA LYS A 119 -4.83 1.45 0.01
C LYS A 119 -3.37 1.87 0.14
N ALA A 120 -2.49 1.38 -0.74
CA ALA A 120 -1.08 1.78 -0.75
C ALA A 120 -0.94 3.31 -0.94
N SER A 121 -1.65 3.88 -1.91
CA SER A 121 -1.61 5.32 -2.20
C SER A 121 -2.19 6.16 -1.07
N LYS A 122 -3.37 5.78 -0.55
CA LYS A 122 -4.00 6.49 0.55
C LYS A 122 -3.15 6.42 1.81
N SER A 123 -2.53 5.27 2.07
CA SER A 123 -1.59 5.09 3.18
C SER A 123 -0.39 6.04 3.03
N LEU A 124 0.25 6.11 1.85
CA LEU A 124 1.37 7.03 1.62
C LEU A 124 0.97 8.49 1.87
N LYS A 125 -0.22 8.89 1.40
CA LYS A 125 -0.78 10.22 1.64
C LYS A 125 -1.01 10.48 3.13
N LEU A 126 -1.62 9.52 3.83
CA LEU A 126 -1.91 9.60 5.26
C LEU A 126 -0.64 9.70 6.12
N PHE A 127 0.42 8.98 5.74
CA PHE A 127 1.73 9.02 6.39
C PHE A 127 2.59 10.24 6.00
N GLY A 128 2.09 11.12 5.13
CA GLY A 128 2.77 12.36 4.72
C GLY A 128 3.80 12.20 3.61
N PHE A 129 3.92 11.02 3.00
CA PHE A 129 4.83 10.75 1.87
C PHE A 129 4.24 11.23 0.53
N SER A 130 3.93 12.53 0.45
CA SER A 130 3.20 13.13 -0.67
C SER A 130 3.86 12.86 -2.02
N HIS A 131 5.19 12.95 -2.13
CA HIS A 131 5.90 12.67 -3.39
C HIS A 131 5.69 11.22 -3.88
N LEU A 132 5.63 10.24 -2.97
CA LEU A 132 5.42 8.84 -3.33
C LEU A 132 3.94 8.57 -3.63
N PHE A 133 3.03 9.25 -2.93
CA PHE A 133 1.61 9.27 -3.32
C PHE A 133 1.42 9.80 -4.75
N GLU A 134 2.10 10.91 -5.11
CA GLU A 134 2.04 11.48 -6.44
C GLU A 134 2.56 10.52 -7.53
N SER A 135 3.59 9.73 -7.22
CA SER A 135 4.08 8.67 -8.10
C SER A 135 3.03 7.59 -8.36
N LEU A 136 2.37 7.08 -7.31
CA LEU A 136 1.28 6.11 -7.49
C LEU A 136 0.03 6.72 -8.12
N ARG A 137 -0.20 8.02 -7.93
CA ARG A 137 -1.26 8.76 -8.62
C ARG A 137 -0.99 8.83 -10.12
N ALA A 138 0.25 9.10 -10.53
CA ALA A 138 0.63 9.06 -11.94
C ALA A 138 0.41 7.66 -12.54
N TYR A 139 0.82 6.62 -11.83
CA TYR A 139 0.55 5.24 -12.24
C TYR A 139 -0.96 4.95 -12.39
N ALA A 140 -1.77 5.33 -11.40
CA ALA A 140 -3.21 5.14 -11.44
C ALA A 140 -3.88 5.91 -12.60
N ASN A 141 -3.43 7.13 -12.89
CA ASN A 141 -3.93 7.92 -13.99
C ASN A 141 -3.57 7.31 -15.34
N ASP A 142 -2.34 6.82 -15.53
CA ASP A 142 -1.96 6.10 -16.74
C ASP A 142 -2.83 4.84 -16.96
N LEU A 143 -3.08 4.07 -15.92
CA LEU A 143 -4.00 2.93 -15.99
C LEU A 143 -5.41 3.34 -16.42
N MET A 144 -5.95 4.43 -15.84
CA MET A 144 -7.28 4.94 -16.18
C MET A 144 -7.35 5.47 -17.61
N ASP A 145 -6.32 6.18 -18.07
CA ASP A 145 -6.20 6.66 -19.45
C ASP A 145 -6.13 5.49 -20.46
N ASN A 146 -5.59 4.35 -20.03
CA ASN A 146 -5.57 3.09 -20.78
C ASN A 146 -6.84 2.22 -20.59
N GLY A 147 -7.89 2.75 -19.95
CA GLY A 147 -9.21 2.13 -19.88
C GLY A 147 -9.47 1.27 -18.64
N GLU A 148 -8.53 1.20 -17.69
CA GLU A 148 -8.74 0.52 -16.42
C GLU A 148 -9.73 1.28 -15.54
N ARG A 149 -10.59 0.55 -14.82
CA ARG A 149 -11.53 1.14 -13.87
C ARG A 149 -11.00 1.02 -12.45
N MET A 150 -10.83 2.15 -11.79
CA MET A 150 -10.49 2.20 -10.37
C MET A 150 -11.75 2.00 -9.52
N GLU A 151 -12.30 0.78 -9.52
CA GLU A 151 -13.52 0.43 -8.79
C GLU A 151 -13.31 -0.74 -7.84
N TYR A 152 -14.04 -0.74 -6.72
CA TYR A 152 -14.11 -1.90 -5.82
C TYR A 152 -15.44 -1.93 -5.07
N ASN A 153 -16.19 -3.03 -5.18
CA ASN A 153 -17.53 -3.17 -4.56
C ASN A 153 -18.41 -1.93 -4.80
N VAL A 154 -18.61 -1.55 -6.06
CA VAL A 154 -19.36 -0.36 -6.54
C VAL A 154 -18.84 1.01 -6.09
N ARG A 155 -17.75 1.07 -5.33
CA ARG A 155 -17.08 2.33 -4.96
C ARG A 155 -16.11 2.74 -6.06
N ASP A 156 -16.23 3.99 -6.51
CA ASP A 156 -15.22 4.66 -7.33
C ASP A 156 -14.03 5.06 -6.45
N LEU A 157 -12.92 4.32 -6.61
CA LEU A 157 -11.64 4.57 -5.96
C LEU A 157 -10.81 5.61 -6.73
N GLY A 158 -11.15 5.88 -7.99
CA GLY A 158 -10.50 6.84 -8.88
C GLY A 158 -10.51 8.27 -8.35
N LEU A 159 -11.48 8.61 -7.49
CA LEU A 159 -11.55 9.91 -6.82
C LEU A 159 -10.32 10.25 -5.97
N LEU A 160 -9.56 9.26 -5.49
CA LEU A 160 -8.31 9.51 -4.78
C LEU A 160 -7.22 10.08 -5.70
N PHE A 161 -7.28 9.77 -6.99
CA PHE A 161 -6.22 10.01 -7.97
C PHE A 161 -6.48 11.22 -8.89
N ARG A 162 -7.69 11.78 -8.86
CA ARG A 162 -8.09 12.98 -9.60
C ARG A 162 -7.90 14.25 -8.75
#